data_AF-A0A8I2E1Z2-F1
#
_entry.id   AF-A0A8I2E1Z2-F1
#
_cell.length_a   1.000
_cell.length_b   1.000
_cell.length_c   1.000
_cell.angle_alpha   90.00
_cell.angle_beta   90.00
_cell.angle_gamma   90.00
#
_symmetry.space_group_name_H-M   'P 1'
#
loop_
_entity.id
_entity.type
_entity.pdbx_description
1 polymer ?
#
loop_
_entity_poly.entity_id
_entity_poly.type
_entity_poly.pdbx_seq_one_letter_code
_entity_poly.pdbx_strand_id
1 'polypeptide(L)'
;MLLLTLSAAGKWAGNRPVVFFWLPFGAGVLLLAAFAFDVVTVKFGLHPVERVPRRRDDLDAFGLMRARRSCRSFQSRPLSDADREELMRAVREHTRPERLVGTHPIRLEYLAAPLTVWPTVGAHEFIVAIAPREYDRLSVIDVGRSLHKVVLHATRMGLATCWIGPGADPSSIAAHLGSRFDPSAEHVICVCAVGYRSRFKPLAVRLIELPQRRRLPLASLFFADPRFHTSLATDSPPFSAFRRCYQACRSAPSSFNDQTSRCVGVRNDDGKGLPRFDFYTTTESRYYAPVGLGIWCATWEAGCGALGIPGHLQVLSPEARGVREASVLPRYDVSWIADVPAAS
;
A
#
# COMPACT_ATOMS: atom_id res chain seq x y z
N MET A 1 -27.75 -14.12 13.37
CA MET A 1 -28.51 -14.02 14.65
C MET A 1 -29.60 -12.96 14.54
N LEU A 2 -29.29 -11.67 14.37
CA LEU A 2 -30.29 -10.59 14.29
C LEU A 2 -31.42 -10.79 13.25
N LEU A 3 -31.10 -11.25 12.03
CA LEU A 3 -32.14 -11.48 11.00
C LEU A 3 -33.04 -12.68 11.32
N LEU A 4 -32.49 -13.72 11.96
CA LEU A 4 -33.28 -14.87 12.40
C LEU A 4 -34.19 -14.50 13.58
N THR A 5 -33.73 -13.63 14.49
CA THR A 5 -34.57 -13.10 15.57
C THR A 5 -35.64 -12.14 15.06
N LEU A 6 -35.32 -11.28 14.08
CA LEU A 6 -36.31 -10.41 13.43
C LEU A 6 -37.37 -11.21 12.67
N SER A 7 -36.98 -12.29 12.01
CA SER A 7 -37.91 -13.23 11.41
C SER A 7 -38.82 -13.86 12.46
N ALA A 8 -38.25 -14.36 13.56
CA ALA A 8 -39.05 -14.94 14.65
C ALA A 8 -40.09 -13.95 15.21
N ALA A 9 -39.73 -12.68 15.37
CA ALA A 9 -40.65 -11.62 15.79
C ALA A 9 -41.70 -11.27 14.70
N GLY A 10 -41.29 -11.21 13.43
CA GLY A 10 -42.18 -10.95 12.31
C GLY A 10 -43.24 -12.04 12.09
N LYS A 11 -42.98 -13.27 12.55
CA LYS A 11 -43.97 -14.35 12.60
C LYS A 11 -45.17 -14.01 13.49
N TRP A 12 -44.95 -13.23 14.56
CA TRP A 12 -45.99 -12.83 15.52
C TRP A 12 -46.78 -11.59 15.06
N ALA A 13 -46.21 -10.77 14.17
CA ALA A 13 -46.84 -9.52 13.72
C ALA A 13 -48.00 -9.71 12.71
N GLY A 14 -48.19 -10.92 12.17
CA GLY A 14 -49.36 -11.34 11.38
C GLY A 14 -49.60 -10.64 10.02
N ASN A 15 -48.99 -9.49 9.77
CA ASN A 15 -49.25 -8.67 8.59
C ASN A 15 -48.03 -8.71 7.64
N ARG A 16 -48.23 -8.95 6.33
CA ARG A 16 -47.17 -9.07 5.29
C ARG A 16 -46.03 -10.06 5.64
N PRO A 17 -46.31 -11.37 5.77
CA PRO A 17 -45.34 -12.39 6.19
C PRO A 17 -44.13 -12.50 5.26
N VAL A 18 -44.28 -12.16 3.98
CA VAL A 18 -43.15 -12.12 3.04
C VAL A 18 -42.07 -11.14 3.53
N VAL A 19 -42.49 -9.94 3.96
CA VAL A 19 -41.58 -8.85 4.36
C VAL A 19 -40.99 -9.11 5.74
N PHE A 20 -41.83 -9.49 6.71
CA PHE A 20 -41.41 -9.56 8.11
C PHE A 20 -40.89 -10.94 8.53
N PHE A 21 -41.24 -12.01 7.82
CA PHE A 21 -40.78 -13.36 8.12
C PHE A 21 -39.86 -13.92 7.03
N TRP A 22 -40.34 -14.09 5.80
CA TRP A 22 -39.62 -14.86 4.77
C TRP A 22 -38.33 -14.20 4.30
N LEU A 23 -38.33 -12.89 4.04
CA LEU A 23 -37.13 -12.15 3.66
C LEU A 23 -36.03 -12.20 4.73
N PRO A 24 -36.28 -11.81 5.99
CA PRO A 24 -35.25 -11.87 7.04
C PRO A 24 -34.85 -13.31 7.37
N PHE A 25 -35.78 -14.28 7.29
CA PHE A 25 -35.47 -15.70 7.47
C PHE A 25 -34.50 -16.19 6.40
N GLY A 26 -34.85 -16.01 5.12
CA GLY A 26 -34.03 -16.45 4.00
C GLY A 26 -32.65 -15.81 4.02
N ALA A 27 -32.57 -14.50 4.26
CA ALA A 27 -31.30 -13.80 4.43
C ALA A 27 -30.50 -14.34 5.63
N GLY A 28 -31.16 -14.61 6.76
CA GLY A 28 -30.54 -15.19 7.95
C GLY A 28 -29.95 -16.59 7.72
N VAL A 29 -30.69 -17.47 7.02
CA VAL A 29 -30.23 -18.81 6.65
C VAL A 29 -29.05 -18.74 5.69
N LEU A 30 -29.10 -17.86 4.68
CA LEU A 30 -28.00 -17.67 3.74
C LEU A 30 -26.73 -17.17 4.44
N LEU A 31 -26.85 -16.21 5.38
CA LEU A 31 -25.71 -15.74 6.17
C LEU A 31 -25.14 -16.83 7.08
N LEU A 32 -26.00 -17.66 7.68
CA LEU A 32 -25.55 -18.79 8.51
C LEU A 32 -24.82 -19.84 7.66
N ALA A 33 -25.36 -20.18 6.49
CA ALA A 33 -24.72 -21.10 5.56
C ALA A 33 -23.37 -20.56 5.06
N ALA A 34 -23.29 -19.26 4.72
CA ALA A 34 -22.04 -18.61 4.34
C ALA A 34 -21.02 -18.62 5.49
N PHE A 35 -21.45 -18.34 6.72
CA PHE A 35 -20.58 -18.41 7.89
C PHE A 35 -20.06 -19.83 8.15
N ALA A 36 -20.94 -20.83 8.09
CA ALA A 36 -20.55 -22.23 8.24
C ALA A 36 -19.54 -22.65 7.15
N PHE A 37 -19.79 -22.24 5.89
CA PHE A 37 -18.87 -22.46 4.78
C PHE A 37 -17.50 -21.80 5.02
N ASP A 38 -17.48 -20.55 5.50
CA ASP A 38 -16.24 -19.84 5.82
C ASP A 38 -15.47 -20.54 6.96
N VAL A 39 -16.16 -21.05 7.98
CA VAL A 39 -15.53 -21.82 9.07
C VAL A 39 -14.92 -23.12 8.55
N VAL A 40 -15.68 -23.90 7.78
CA VAL A 40 -15.21 -25.17 7.20
C VAL A 40 -14.02 -24.95 6.28
N THR A 41 -14.13 -23.99 5.36
CA THR A 41 -13.09 -23.78 4.34
C THR A 41 -11.89 -23.02 4.89
N VAL A 42 -12.07 -21.91 5.61
CA VAL A 42 -10.97 -21.03 6.00
C VAL A 42 -10.39 -21.38 7.36
N LYS A 43 -11.23 -21.65 8.37
CA LYS A 43 -10.74 -21.97 9.72
C LYS A 43 -10.24 -23.41 9.83
N PHE A 44 -10.96 -24.36 9.25
CA PHE A 44 -10.57 -25.78 9.27
C PHE A 44 -9.77 -26.21 8.04
N GLY A 45 -9.61 -25.34 7.02
CA GLY A 45 -8.82 -25.66 5.83
C GLY A 45 -9.43 -26.75 4.96
N LEU A 46 -10.72 -27.08 5.13
CA LEU A 46 -11.37 -28.18 4.42
C LEU A 46 -11.84 -27.71 3.04
N HIS A 47 -10.88 -27.60 2.12
CA HIS A 47 -11.15 -27.28 0.71
C HIS A 47 -10.11 -27.93 -0.22
N PRO A 48 -10.42 -28.07 -1.53
CA PRO A 48 -9.45 -28.57 -2.50
C PRO A 48 -8.19 -27.71 -2.55
N VAL A 49 -7.06 -28.35 -2.81
CA VAL A 49 -5.77 -27.67 -2.98
C VAL A 49 -5.88 -26.62 -4.08
N GLU A 50 -5.47 -25.40 -3.75
CA GLU A 50 -5.49 -24.28 -4.68
C GLU A 50 -4.25 -24.30 -5.58
N ARG A 51 -4.44 -23.90 -6.84
CA ARG A 51 -3.31 -23.67 -7.75
C ARG A 51 -2.55 -22.43 -7.30
N VAL A 52 -1.22 -22.47 -7.46
CA VAL A 52 -0.39 -21.28 -7.32
C VAL A 52 -0.81 -20.26 -8.39
N PRO A 53 -1.04 -18.99 -8.03
CA PRO A 53 -1.36 -17.96 -9.01
C PRO A 53 -0.28 -17.85 -10.09
N ARG A 54 -0.70 -17.64 -11.35
CA ARG A 54 0.23 -17.43 -12.46
C ARG A 54 1.02 -16.13 -12.25
N ARG A 55 2.30 -16.17 -12.61
CA ARG A 55 3.12 -14.98 -12.80
C ARG A 55 2.51 -14.02 -13.83
N ARG A 56 2.84 -12.75 -13.71
CA ARG A 56 2.32 -11.62 -14.50
C ARG A 56 3.46 -10.92 -15.23
N ASP A 57 4.35 -11.71 -15.80
CA ASP A 57 5.52 -11.22 -16.54
C ASP A 57 5.14 -10.50 -17.84
N ASP A 58 3.89 -10.67 -18.30
CA ASP A 58 3.29 -9.99 -19.45
C ASP A 58 2.86 -8.53 -19.17
N LEU A 59 2.76 -8.13 -17.90
CA LEU A 59 2.28 -6.80 -17.53
C LEU A 59 3.40 -5.76 -17.50
N ASP A 60 3.16 -4.60 -18.12
CA ASP A 60 3.98 -3.39 -17.96
C ASP A 60 3.89 -2.84 -16.52
N ALA A 61 4.71 -1.83 -16.19
CA ALA A 61 4.74 -1.27 -14.84
C ALA A 61 3.36 -0.73 -14.39
N PHE A 62 2.62 -0.08 -15.28
CA PHE A 62 1.27 0.42 -14.99
C PHE A 62 0.25 -0.71 -14.82
N GLY A 63 0.39 -1.79 -15.57
CA GLY A 63 -0.35 -3.04 -15.42
C GLY A 63 -0.13 -3.64 -14.04
N LEU A 64 1.13 -3.76 -13.60
CA LEU A 64 1.48 -4.25 -12.27
C LEU A 64 0.91 -3.36 -11.15
N MET A 65 1.10 -2.04 -11.25
CA MET A 65 0.51 -1.06 -10.30
C MET A 65 -1.02 -1.18 -10.23
N ARG A 66 -1.68 -1.38 -11.38
CA ARG A 66 -3.13 -1.59 -11.47
C ARG A 66 -3.56 -2.97 -10.97
N ALA A 67 -2.74 -4.00 -11.11
CA ALA A 67 -3.08 -5.37 -10.73
C ALA A 67 -2.83 -5.66 -9.24
N ARG A 68 -1.96 -4.87 -8.59
CA ARG A 68 -1.69 -4.94 -7.15
C ARG A 68 -2.93 -4.58 -6.34
N ARG A 69 -3.29 -5.43 -5.38
CA ARG A 69 -4.40 -5.23 -4.43
C ARG A 69 -3.98 -5.72 -3.06
N SER A 70 -4.48 -5.07 -2.01
CA SER A 70 -4.27 -5.54 -0.64
C SER A 70 -5.06 -6.84 -0.43
N CYS A 71 -4.35 -7.92 -0.12
CA CYS A 71 -4.93 -9.25 0.04
C CYS A 71 -5.02 -9.64 1.51
N ARG A 72 -6.18 -10.08 1.97
CA ARG A 72 -6.36 -10.51 3.37
C ARG A 72 -6.72 -11.99 3.50
N SER A 73 -6.62 -12.74 2.40
CA SER A 73 -6.92 -14.17 2.31
C SER A 73 -5.81 -14.86 1.53
N PHE A 74 -4.97 -15.61 2.23
CA PHE A 74 -3.83 -16.30 1.63
C PHE A 74 -4.07 -17.81 1.69
N GLN A 75 -3.41 -18.54 0.78
CA GLN A 75 -3.37 -19.99 0.85
C GLN A 75 -2.56 -20.39 2.10
N SER A 76 -2.91 -21.51 2.71
CA SER A 76 -2.20 -22.05 3.88
C SER A 76 -0.80 -22.59 3.56
N ARG A 77 -0.49 -22.80 2.27
CA ARG A 77 0.81 -23.29 1.83
C ARG A 77 1.88 -22.18 1.94
N PRO A 78 3.11 -22.53 2.33
CA PRO A 78 4.22 -21.59 2.33
C PRO A 78 4.66 -21.26 0.90
N LEU A 79 5.35 -20.13 0.73
CA LEU A 79 6.09 -19.81 -0.49
C LEU A 79 7.09 -20.93 -0.80
N SER A 80 7.23 -21.24 -2.09
CA SER A 80 8.33 -22.09 -2.56
C SER A 80 9.67 -21.44 -2.24
N ASP A 81 10.72 -22.26 -2.12
CA ASP A 81 12.08 -21.74 -1.88
C ASP A 81 12.53 -20.81 -3.00
N ALA A 82 12.18 -21.13 -4.26
CA ALA A 82 12.47 -20.31 -5.42
C ALA A 82 11.77 -18.94 -5.35
N ASP A 83 10.47 -18.91 -5.02
CA ASP A 83 9.74 -17.64 -4.87
C ASP A 83 10.29 -16.82 -3.70
N ARG A 84 10.60 -17.47 -2.57
CA ARG A 84 11.19 -16.79 -1.42
C ARG A 84 12.55 -16.20 -1.76
N GLU A 85 13.40 -16.94 -2.47
CA GLU A 85 14.72 -16.45 -2.86
C GLU A 85 14.63 -15.28 -3.86
N GLU A 86 13.74 -15.35 -4.85
CA GLU A 86 13.48 -14.27 -5.80
C GLU A 86 12.96 -13.01 -5.10
N LEU A 87 11.99 -13.16 -4.19
CA LEU A 87 11.48 -12.06 -3.38
C LEU A 87 12.60 -11.41 -2.55
N MET A 88 13.44 -12.22 -1.90
CA MET A 88 14.55 -11.72 -1.09
C MET A 88 15.67 -11.10 -1.93
N ARG A 89 15.82 -11.49 -3.20
CA ARG A 89 16.69 -10.80 -4.16
C ARG A 89 16.19 -9.39 -4.44
N ALA A 90 14.88 -9.23 -4.67
CA ALA A 90 14.26 -7.92 -4.83
C ALA A 90 14.39 -7.05 -3.55
N VAL A 91 14.27 -7.66 -2.37
CA VAL A 91 14.54 -6.99 -1.09
C VAL A 91 15.96 -6.44 -1.06
N ARG A 92 16.97 -7.29 -1.22
CA ARG A 92 18.39 -6.88 -1.19
C ARG A 92 18.70 -5.79 -2.22
N GLU A 93 18.06 -5.85 -3.38
CA GLU A 93 18.23 -4.88 -4.46
C GLU A 93 17.62 -3.51 -4.16
N HIS A 94 16.51 -3.47 -3.41
CA HIS A 94 15.81 -2.22 -3.10
C HIS A 94 16.18 -1.61 -1.77
N THR A 95 16.93 -2.33 -0.91
CA THR A 95 17.47 -1.80 0.36
C THR A 95 18.96 -1.42 0.28
N ARG A 96 19.55 -1.39 -0.92
CA ARG A 96 20.95 -0.95 -1.07
C ARG A 96 21.09 0.53 -0.69
N PRO A 97 22.14 0.93 0.06
CA PRO A 97 22.34 2.31 0.50
C PRO A 97 22.31 3.33 -0.65
N GLU A 98 22.90 3.00 -1.81
CA GLU A 98 23.00 3.90 -2.96
C GLU A 98 21.64 4.17 -3.63
N ARG A 99 20.61 3.43 -3.23
CA ARG A 99 19.25 3.58 -3.75
C ARG A 99 18.34 4.30 -2.79
N LEU A 100 18.75 4.53 -1.55
CA LEU A 100 17.96 5.26 -0.55
C LEU A 100 18.04 6.76 -0.83
N VAL A 101 17.01 7.49 -0.41
CA VAL A 101 17.01 8.96 -0.43
C VAL A 101 17.69 9.50 0.82
N GLY A 102 17.45 8.85 1.96
CA GLY A 102 18.12 9.12 3.23
C GLY A 102 19.49 8.44 3.32
N THR A 103 20.25 8.83 4.35
CA THR A 103 21.60 8.32 4.63
C THR A 103 21.62 7.14 5.59
N HIS A 104 20.52 6.91 6.34
CA HIS A 104 20.43 5.86 7.32
C HIS A 104 19.98 4.54 6.68
N PRO A 105 20.50 3.39 7.16
CA PRO A 105 20.14 2.09 6.61
C PRO A 105 18.72 1.70 6.99
N ILE A 106 18.04 1.00 6.08
CA ILE A 106 16.76 0.32 6.34
C ILE A 106 16.93 -1.18 6.11
N ARG A 107 16.11 -1.99 6.79
CA ARG A 107 16.09 -3.45 6.63
C ARG A 107 14.69 -3.94 6.33
N LEU A 108 14.58 -4.92 5.45
CA LEU A 108 13.34 -5.65 5.18
C LEU A 108 13.61 -7.13 5.49
N GLU A 109 13.13 -7.60 6.64
CA GLU A 109 13.37 -8.96 7.12
C GLU A 109 12.22 -9.88 6.73
N TYR A 110 12.52 -11.02 6.14
CA TYR A 110 11.52 -12.06 5.94
C TYR A 110 11.28 -12.83 7.24
N LEU A 111 10.01 -13.13 7.49
CA LEU A 111 9.56 -13.87 8.66
C LEU A 111 8.39 -14.80 8.29
N ALA A 112 8.60 -16.10 8.49
CA ALA A 112 7.56 -17.13 8.41
C ALA A 112 7.09 -17.50 9.83
N ALA A 113 6.13 -16.74 10.35
CA ALA A 113 5.62 -16.92 11.71
C ALA A 113 4.18 -16.38 11.82
N PRO A 114 3.35 -16.90 12.76
CA PRO A 114 2.01 -16.38 13.00
C PRO A 114 2.08 -15.04 13.75
N LEU A 115 2.23 -13.94 13.02
CA LEU A 115 2.22 -12.60 13.63
C LEU A 115 0.83 -12.22 14.14
N THR A 116 0.79 -11.61 15.32
CA THR A 116 -0.42 -10.98 15.84
C THR A 116 -0.67 -9.66 15.11
N VAL A 117 -1.68 -9.64 14.25
CA VAL A 117 -2.03 -8.48 13.41
C VAL A 117 -3.53 -8.19 13.41
N TRP A 118 -3.89 -6.91 13.43
CA TRP A 118 -5.27 -6.44 13.38
C TRP A 118 -5.53 -5.47 12.21
N PRO A 119 -6.60 -5.67 11.43
CA PRO A 119 -7.42 -6.88 11.37
C PRO A 119 -6.60 -8.08 10.93
N THR A 120 -6.97 -9.28 11.38
CA THR A 120 -6.30 -10.51 10.97
C THR A 120 -6.24 -10.62 9.46
N VAL A 121 -5.03 -10.81 8.94
CA VAL A 121 -4.81 -11.19 7.55
C VAL A 121 -4.36 -12.64 7.59
N GLY A 122 -5.06 -13.54 6.90
CA GLY A 122 -4.81 -14.99 6.98
C GLY A 122 -3.50 -15.41 6.30
N ALA A 123 -2.40 -14.72 6.58
CA ALA A 123 -1.05 -14.95 6.08
C ALA A 123 -0.18 -15.59 7.16
N HIS A 124 0.85 -16.31 6.73
CA HIS A 124 1.84 -16.94 7.60
C HIS A 124 3.27 -16.44 7.33
N GLU A 125 3.44 -15.60 6.32
CA GLU A 125 4.71 -15.08 5.88
C GLU A 125 4.63 -13.56 5.70
N PHE A 126 5.69 -12.89 6.12
CA PHE A 126 5.72 -11.45 6.27
C PHE A 126 7.09 -10.90 5.88
N ILE A 127 7.09 -9.67 5.36
CA ILE A 127 8.26 -8.81 5.27
C ILE A 127 8.11 -7.73 6.36
N VAL A 128 9.00 -7.73 7.34
CA VAL A 128 9.05 -6.76 8.42
C VAL A 128 9.99 -5.62 8.02
N ALA A 129 9.47 -4.39 7.97
CA ALA A 129 10.26 -3.22 7.67
C ALA A 129 10.81 -2.59 8.95
N ILE A 130 12.12 -2.43 9.01
CA ILE A 130 12.88 -1.98 10.17
C ILE A 130 13.73 -0.77 9.76
N ALA A 131 13.77 0.23 10.64
CA ALA A 131 14.61 1.40 10.52
C ALA A 131 15.32 1.66 11.87
N PRO A 132 16.27 2.61 11.96
CA PRO A 132 16.88 2.97 13.23
C PRO A 132 15.84 3.41 14.28
N ARG A 133 16.16 3.19 15.55
CA ARG A 133 15.33 3.58 16.70
C ARG A 133 15.16 5.09 16.77
N GLU A 134 16.25 5.82 16.53
CA GLU A 134 16.18 7.27 16.38
C GLU A 134 15.36 7.61 15.14
N TYR A 135 14.33 8.43 15.34
CA TYR A 135 13.41 8.74 14.27
C TYR A 135 14.08 9.60 13.20
N ASP A 136 14.28 9.01 12.04
CA ASP A 136 14.62 9.71 10.81
C ASP A 136 13.47 9.58 9.79
N ARG A 137 12.97 10.72 9.34
CA ARG A 137 11.80 10.76 8.46
C ARG A 137 12.11 10.22 7.06
N LEU A 138 13.32 10.44 6.56
CA LEU A 138 13.73 9.91 5.26
C LEU A 138 13.83 8.39 5.27
N SER A 139 14.35 7.80 6.36
CA SER A 139 14.32 6.34 6.57
C SER A 139 12.91 5.76 6.47
N VAL A 140 11.90 6.45 7.02
CA VAL A 140 10.50 5.99 6.95
C VAL A 140 9.93 6.10 5.53
N ILE A 141 10.28 7.15 4.80
CA ILE A 141 9.95 7.30 3.37
C ILE A 141 10.64 6.20 2.55
N ASP A 142 11.90 5.92 2.82
CA ASP A 142 12.67 4.87 2.16
C ASP A 142 12.14 3.47 2.46
N VAL A 143 11.64 3.21 3.68
CA VAL A 143 10.88 2.00 4.00
C VAL A 143 9.68 1.87 3.07
N GLY A 144 8.85 2.93 2.97
CA GLY A 144 7.68 2.94 2.11
C GLY A 144 8.04 2.69 0.64
N ARG A 145 9.08 3.37 0.15
CA ARG A 145 9.55 3.30 -1.24
C ARG A 145 10.13 1.93 -1.58
N SER A 146 11.06 1.45 -0.77
CA SER A 146 11.78 0.20 -1.02
C SER A 146 10.85 -1.01 -0.92
N LEU A 147 10.03 -1.08 0.13
CA LEU A 147 9.05 -2.15 0.28
C LEU A 147 7.97 -2.09 -0.79
N HIS A 148 7.58 -0.91 -1.29
CA HIS A 148 6.62 -0.86 -2.40
C HIS A 148 7.19 -1.38 -3.72
N LYS A 149 8.49 -1.14 -4.00
CA LYS A 149 9.16 -1.76 -5.16
C LYS A 149 9.18 -3.29 -5.04
N VAL A 150 9.45 -3.82 -3.85
CA VAL A 150 9.32 -5.25 -3.54
C VAL A 150 7.87 -5.74 -3.74
N VAL A 151 6.86 -4.98 -3.31
CA VAL A 151 5.44 -5.31 -3.52
C VAL A 151 5.06 -5.36 -5.01
N LEU A 152 5.57 -4.45 -5.83
CA LEU A 152 5.36 -4.49 -7.28
C LEU A 152 6.06 -5.71 -7.92
N HIS A 153 7.26 -6.05 -7.44
CA HIS A 153 7.96 -7.26 -7.86
C HIS A 153 7.19 -8.54 -7.46
N ALA A 154 6.75 -8.64 -6.21
CA ALA A 154 5.89 -9.72 -5.72
C ALA A 154 4.60 -9.85 -6.55
N THR A 155 4.00 -8.72 -6.93
CA THR A 155 2.82 -8.71 -7.82
C THR A 155 3.14 -9.30 -9.19
N ARG A 156 4.33 -9.05 -9.75
CA ARG A 156 4.80 -9.66 -11.00
C ARG A 156 4.97 -11.17 -10.84
N MET A 157 5.51 -11.63 -9.72
CA MET A 157 5.65 -13.07 -9.41
C MET A 157 4.30 -13.79 -9.24
N GLY A 158 3.18 -13.06 -9.17
CA GLY A 158 1.86 -13.63 -8.87
C GLY A 158 1.57 -13.75 -7.36
N LEU A 159 2.49 -13.28 -6.51
CA LEU A 159 2.30 -13.22 -5.06
C LEU A 159 1.32 -12.10 -4.69
N ALA A 160 0.59 -12.34 -3.62
CA ALA A 160 -0.31 -11.37 -3.02
C ALA A 160 0.38 -10.70 -1.83
N THR A 161 -0.01 -9.46 -1.55
CA THR A 161 0.59 -8.65 -0.48
C THR A 161 -0.45 -7.87 0.30
N CYS A 162 -0.20 -7.58 1.58
CA CYS A 162 -0.98 -6.60 2.33
C CYS A 162 -0.13 -5.84 3.35
N TRP A 163 -0.17 -4.52 3.25
CA TRP A 163 0.44 -3.62 4.23
C TRP A 163 -0.33 -3.66 5.55
N ILE A 164 0.42 -3.69 6.65
CA ILE A 164 -0.04 -3.70 8.03
C ILE A 164 0.85 -2.72 8.79
N GLY A 165 0.32 -1.54 9.10
CA GLY A 165 1.01 -0.53 9.90
C GLY A 165 0.52 -0.56 11.34
N PRO A 166 -0.47 0.28 11.73
CA PRO A 166 -0.88 0.46 13.13
C PRO A 166 -1.39 -0.79 13.87
N GLY A 167 -1.72 -1.85 13.15
CA GLY A 167 -2.30 -3.07 13.72
C GLY A 167 -1.31 -4.22 13.90
N ALA A 168 -0.03 -4.05 13.58
CA ALA A 168 0.97 -5.09 13.81
C ALA A 168 1.50 -5.01 15.24
N ASP A 169 1.45 -6.11 16.00
CA ASP A 169 1.92 -6.15 17.38
C ASP A 169 3.46 -6.17 17.45
N PRO A 170 4.12 -5.13 18.00
CA PRO A 170 5.58 -5.06 18.02
C PRO A 170 6.23 -6.17 18.86
N SER A 171 5.56 -6.61 19.94
CA SER A 171 6.07 -7.65 20.84
C SER A 171 6.14 -9.01 20.15
N SER A 172 5.07 -9.38 19.43
CA SER A 172 5.02 -10.59 18.60
C SER A 172 6.11 -10.59 17.54
N ILE A 173 6.35 -9.46 16.88
CA ILE A 173 7.39 -9.33 15.86
C ILE A 173 8.78 -9.49 16.49
N ALA A 174 9.08 -8.78 17.57
CA ALA A 174 10.37 -8.85 18.25
C ALA A 174 10.67 -10.29 18.73
N ALA A 175 9.67 -10.96 19.34
CA ALA A 175 9.80 -12.34 19.79
C ALA A 175 10.16 -13.31 18.65
N HIS A 176 9.57 -13.13 17.47
CA HIS A 176 9.83 -13.98 16.31
C HIS A 176 11.08 -13.61 15.50
N LEU A 177 11.54 -12.36 15.56
CA LEU A 177 12.81 -11.95 14.97
C LEU A 177 14.01 -12.42 15.81
N GLY A 178 13.85 -12.49 17.14
CA GLY A 178 14.91 -12.92 18.05
C GLY A 178 16.16 -12.05 17.92
N SER A 179 17.33 -12.67 17.84
CA SER A 179 18.62 -11.98 17.72
C SER A 179 18.81 -11.17 16.42
N ARG A 180 17.91 -11.31 15.43
CA ARG A 180 17.94 -10.49 14.21
C ARG A 180 17.44 -9.06 14.42
N PHE A 181 16.83 -8.76 15.57
CA PHE A 181 16.27 -7.45 15.90
C PHE A 181 16.82 -6.96 17.23
N ASP A 182 17.44 -5.78 17.21
CA ASP A 182 17.86 -5.11 18.44
C ASP A 182 16.85 -4.01 18.79
N PRO A 183 15.95 -4.23 19.77
CA PRO A 183 14.97 -3.23 20.13
C PRO A 183 15.60 -1.94 20.67
N SER A 184 16.86 -1.92 21.11
CA SER A 184 17.53 -0.71 21.61
C SER A 184 17.99 0.21 20.47
N ALA A 185 18.40 -0.37 19.33
CA ALA A 185 18.94 0.35 18.18
C ALA A 185 17.96 0.43 16.99
N GLU A 186 16.93 -0.42 16.95
CA GLU A 186 16.03 -0.57 15.81
C GLU A 186 14.55 -0.38 16.18
N HIS A 187 13.75 -0.03 15.18
CA HIS A 187 12.30 0.12 15.30
C HIS A 187 11.58 -0.49 14.10
N VAL A 188 10.52 -1.26 14.38
CA VAL A 188 9.64 -1.81 13.35
C VAL A 188 8.68 -0.72 12.87
N ILE A 189 8.76 -0.38 11.58
CA ILE A 189 7.94 0.67 10.97
C ILE A 189 6.58 0.13 10.51
N CYS A 190 6.60 -1.01 9.82
CA CYS A 190 5.41 -1.68 9.34
C CYS A 190 5.73 -3.12 8.93
N VAL A 191 4.69 -3.89 8.62
CA VAL A 191 4.80 -5.25 8.11
C VAL A 191 4.01 -5.37 6.82
N CYS A 192 4.48 -6.21 5.90
CA CYS A 192 3.75 -6.60 4.70
C CYS A 192 3.55 -8.12 4.72
N ALA A 193 2.30 -8.56 4.86
CA ALA A 193 1.95 -9.96 4.62
C ALA A 193 2.23 -10.31 3.16
N VAL A 194 2.81 -11.49 2.91
CA VAL A 194 3.12 -12.01 1.58
C VAL A 194 2.74 -13.48 1.50
N GLY A 195 2.29 -13.92 0.32
CA GLY A 195 1.93 -15.33 0.09
C GLY A 195 1.09 -15.49 -1.17
N TYR A 196 0.64 -16.72 -1.44
CA TYR A 196 -0.28 -16.95 -2.55
C TYR A 196 -1.70 -16.53 -2.18
N ARG A 197 -2.39 -15.85 -3.09
CA ARG A 197 -3.80 -15.46 -2.88
C ARG A 197 -4.69 -16.71 -2.80
N SER A 198 -5.55 -16.77 -1.78
CA SER A 198 -6.64 -17.75 -1.73
C SER A 198 -7.91 -17.23 -2.40
N ARG A 199 -8.63 -18.12 -3.08
CA ARG A 199 -10.00 -17.90 -3.57
C ARG A 199 -11.04 -18.07 -2.46
N PHE A 200 -10.70 -18.81 -1.39
CA PHE A 200 -11.54 -19.00 -0.22
C PHE A 200 -11.40 -17.78 0.68
N LYS A 201 -12.31 -16.83 0.46
CA LYS A 201 -12.29 -15.53 1.12
C LYS A 201 -13.54 -15.35 1.98
N PRO A 202 -13.38 -15.18 3.31
CA PRO A 202 -14.52 -15.00 4.20
C PRO A 202 -15.40 -13.80 3.82
N LEU A 203 -16.70 -13.92 4.06
CA LEU A 203 -17.68 -12.87 3.77
C LEU A 203 -17.31 -11.55 4.45
N ALA A 204 -16.88 -11.59 5.71
CA ALA A 204 -16.44 -10.41 6.45
C ALA A 204 -15.30 -9.66 5.73
N VAL A 205 -14.31 -10.39 5.21
CA VAL A 205 -13.20 -9.81 4.44
C VAL A 205 -13.67 -9.23 3.10
N ARG A 206 -14.72 -9.81 2.48
CA ARG A 206 -15.35 -9.24 1.28
C ARG A 206 -15.95 -7.87 1.56
N LEU A 207 -16.66 -7.74 2.68
CA LEU A 207 -17.30 -6.49 3.09
C LEU A 207 -16.29 -5.40 3.46
N ILE A 208 -15.23 -5.75 4.22
CA ILE A 208 -14.16 -4.80 4.61
C ILE A 208 -13.41 -4.24 3.39
N GLU A 209 -13.29 -5.01 2.31
CA GLU A 209 -12.59 -4.57 1.10
C GLU A 209 -13.40 -3.63 0.19
N LEU A 210 -14.73 -3.55 0.34
CA LEU A 210 -15.58 -2.70 -0.52
C LEU A 210 -15.22 -1.21 -0.44
N PRO A 211 -15.19 -0.56 0.75
CA PRO A 211 -14.86 0.86 0.85
C PRO A 211 -13.41 1.17 0.44
N GLN A 212 -12.51 0.20 0.61
CA GLN A 212 -11.08 0.29 0.31
C GLN A 212 -10.76 0.48 -1.19
N ARG A 213 -11.77 0.48 -2.07
CA ARG A 213 -11.64 0.74 -3.51
C ARG A 213 -11.88 2.19 -3.90
N ARG A 214 -12.52 2.99 -3.04
CA ARG A 214 -12.76 4.41 -3.31
C ARG A 214 -11.42 5.15 -3.29
N ARG A 215 -11.24 6.12 -4.17
CA ARG A 215 -10.05 6.98 -4.23
C ARG A 215 -10.46 8.42 -4.39
N LEU A 216 -9.63 9.32 -3.89
CA LEU A 216 -9.84 10.76 -4.06
C LEU A 216 -9.69 11.13 -5.54
N PRO A 217 -10.40 12.16 -6.02
CA PRO A 217 -10.18 12.67 -7.37
C PRO A 217 -8.78 13.29 -7.48
N LEU A 218 -8.22 13.33 -8.70
CA LEU A 218 -6.88 13.88 -8.92
C LEU A 218 -6.75 15.35 -8.47
N ALA A 219 -7.82 16.14 -8.61
CA ALA A 219 -7.88 17.53 -8.19
C ALA A 219 -7.64 17.72 -6.68
N SER A 220 -7.89 16.69 -5.86
CA SER A 220 -7.61 16.70 -4.41
C SER A 220 -6.24 16.15 -4.05
N LEU A 221 -5.44 15.73 -5.03
CA LEU A 221 -4.15 15.04 -4.85
C LEU A 221 -2.99 15.80 -5.48
N PHE A 222 -3.24 16.51 -6.58
CA PHE A 222 -2.24 17.23 -7.38
C PHE A 222 -2.60 18.71 -7.46
N PHE A 223 -1.64 19.59 -7.14
CA PHE A 223 -1.83 21.02 -6.96
C PHE A 223 -0.80 21.84 -7.75
N ALA A 224 -1.14 23.08 -8.05
CA ALA A 224 -0.26 24.06 -8.68
C ALA A 224 0.46 24.95 -7.66
N ASP A 225 0.03 24.94 -6.39
CA ASP A 225 0.60 25.73 -5.31
C ASP A 225 0.85 24.90 -4.04
N PRO A 226 1.86 25.27 -3.22
CA PRO A 226 2.25 24.52 -2.03
C PRO A 226 1.26 24.61 -0.86
N ARG A 227 0.22 25.46 -0.94
CA ARG A 227 -0.84 25.57 0.07
C ARG A 227 -2.09 24.79 -0.32
N PHE A 228 -2.06 24.10 -1.47
CA PHE A 228 -3.14 23.26 -1.99
C PHE A 228 -4.45 24.00 -2.26
N HIS A 229 -4.37 25.27 -2.67
CA HIS A 229 -5.54 26.07 -3.02
C HIS A 229 -6.05 25.79 -4.44
N THR A 230 -5.14 25.50 -5.36
CA THR A 230 -5.39 25.39 -6.80
C THR A 230 -4.95 24.01 -7.29
N SER A 231 -5.88 23.26 -7.85
CA SER A 231 -5.58 21.95 -8.45
C SER A 231 -4.66 22.09 -9.67
N LEU A 232 -3.78 21.12 -9.86
CA LEU A 232 -2.90 21.06 -11.02
C LEU A 232 -3.72 20.79 -12.28
N ALA A 233 -3.45 21.53 -13.36
CA ALA A 233 -3.98 21.24 -14.68
C ALA A 233 -3.31 19.98 -15.28
N THR A 234 -3.67 18.81 -14.77
CA THR A 234 -3.00 17.53 -15.09
C THR A 234 -3.11 17.10 -16.55
N ASP A 235 -4.08 17.66 -17.29
CA ASP A 235 -4.30 17.35 -18.71
C ASP A 235 -3.67 18.40 -19.65
N SER A 236 -2.96 19.41 -19.12
CA SER A 236 -2.29 20.45 -19.92
C SER A 236 -0.76 20.26 -19.94
N PRO A 237 -0.08 20.53 -21.08
CA PRO A 237 1.39 20.46 -21.14
C PRO A 237 2.06 21.42 -20.15
N PRO A 238 3.20 21.04 -19.53
CA PRO A 238 3.92 19.77 -19.69
C PRO A 238 3.35 18.64 -18.81
N PHE A 239 2.43 18.94 -17.90
CA PHE A 239 1.91 18.00 -16.90
C PHE A 239 1.14 16.82 -17.51
N SER A 240 0.55 17.00 -18.69
CA SER A 240 -0.16 15.94 -19.43
C SER A 240 0.72 14.72 -19.75
N ALA A 241 2.05 14.90 -19.85
CA ALA A 241 2.99 13.80 -20.06
C ALA A 241 2.98 12.77 -18.91
N PHE A 242 2.62 13.19 -17.70
CA PHE A 242 2.63 12.36 -16.48
C PHE A 242 1.25 11.79 -16.12
N ARG A 243 0.28 11.87 -17.03
CA ARG A 243 -1.12 11.47 -16.77
C ARG A 243 -1.26 10.08 -16.17
N ARG A 244 -0.49 9.11 -16.70
CA ARG A 244 -0.50 7.72 -16.20
C ARG A 244 0.11 7.62 -14.80
N CYS A 245 1.12 8.42 -14.48
CA CYS A 245 1.72 8.50 -13.14
C CYS A 245 0.73 9.03 -12.10
N TYR A 246 -0.04 10.07 -12.42
CA TYR A 246 -1.09 10.59 -11.51
C TYR A 246 -2.12 9.52 -11.15
N GLN A 247 -2.59 8.77 -12.15
CA GLN A 247 -3.56 7.69 -11.95
C GLN A 247 -2.98 6.52 -11.15
N ALA A 248 -1.70 6.21 -11.37
CA ALA A 248 -0.98 5.18 -10.62
C ALA A 248 -0.85 5.56 -9.14
N CYS A 249 -0.36 6.76 -8.84
CA CYS A 249 -0.24 7.29 -7.47
C CYS A 249 -1.60 7.38 -6.78
N ARG A 250 -2.65 7.85 -7.48
CA ARG A 250 -4.03 7.81 -6.96
C ARG A 250 -4.46 6.41 -6.55
N SER A 251 -4.02 5.37 -7.28
CA SER A 251 -4.40 3.98 -7.02
C SER A 251 -3.49 3.25 -6.02
N ALA A 252 -2.42 3.91 -5.57
CA ALA A 252 -1.46 3.35 -4.63
C ALA A 252 -2.11 3.04 -3.27
N PRO A 253 -1.59 2.05 -2.52
CA PRO A 253 -2.08 1.77 -1.17
C PRO A 253 -1.69 2.89 -0.20
N SER A 254 -2.52 3.13 0.81
CA SER A 254 -2.24 4.01 1.94
C SER A 254 -2.93 3.47 3.18
N SER A 255 -2.42 3.81 4.37
CA SER A 255 -3.06 3.39 5.63
C SER A 255 -4.50 3.91 5.69
N PHE A 256 -5.41 3.05 6.12
CA PHE A 256 -6.87 3.29 6.17
C PHE A 256 -7.52 3.80 4.87
N ASN A 257 -6.78 3.81 3.75
CA ASN A 257 -7.15 4.44 2.48
C ASN A 257 -7.27 5.99 2.55
N ASP A 258 -6.59 6.62 3.52
CA ASP A 258 -6.64 8.07 3.77
C ASP A 258 -5.99 8.90 2.65
N GLN A 259 -5.08 8.29 1.87
CA GLN A 259 -4.34 8.95 0.77
C GLN A 259 -3.72 10.28 1.24
N THR A 260 -2.88 10.25 2.26
CA THR A 260 -2.29 11.44 2.92
C THR A 260 -1.21 12.16 2.10
N SER A 261 -0.83 11.61 0.94
CA SER A 261 0.21 12.17 0.08
C SER A 261 -0.39 13.17 -0.91
N ARG A 262 0.35 14.25 -1.18
CA ARG A 262 -0.02 15.32 -2.11
C ARG A 262 1.19 15.65 -2.98
N CYS A 263 0.93 16.21 -4.14
CA CYS A 263 1.96 16.60 -5.09
C CYS A 263 1.71 18.01 -5.59
N VAL A 264 2.76 18.83 -5.66
CA VAL A 264 2.74 20.15 -6.30
C VAL A 264 3.56 20.08 -7.56
N GLY A 265 2.93 20.36 -8.71
CA GLY A 265 3.63 20.47 -9.99
C GLY A 265 4.19 21.87 -10.14
N VAL A 266 5.51 21.99 -10.24
CA VAL A 266 6.23 23.26 -10.36
C VAL A 266 6.82 23.38 -11.77
N ARG A 267 6.60 24.53 -12.40
CA ARG A 267 7.31 24.92 -13.63
C ARG A 267 8.54 25.71 -13.22
N ASN A 268 9.66 25.49 -13.90
CA ASN A 268 10.78 26.41 -13.80
C ASN A 268 10.42 27.73 -14.49
N ASP A 269 10.87 28.85 -13.91
CA ASP A 269 10.51 30.22 -14.30
C ASP A 269 10.84 30.57 -15.75
N ASP A 270 11.80 29.87 -16.37
CA ASP A 270 12.22 30.10 -17.75
C ASP A 270 11.22 29.58 -18.81
N GLY A 271 10.13 28.91 -18.40
CA GLY A 271 9.14 28.30 -19.29
C GLY A 271 9.67 27.13 -20.14
N LYS A 272 10.98 26.85 -20.06
CA LYS A 272 11.73 25.82 -20.80
C LYS A 272 12.23 24.69 -19.90
N GLY A 273 12.22 24.87 -18.59
CA GLY A 273 12.72 23.86 -17.66
C GLY A 273 11.74 22.70 -17.49
N LEU A 274 12.29 21.52 -17.26
CA LEU A 274 11.52 20.30 -17.02
C LEU A 274 10.65 20.43 -15.76
N PRO A 275 9.48 19.76 -15.73
CA PRO A 275 8.59 19.83 -14.58
C PRO A 275 9.22 19.16 -13.35
N ARG A 276 9.16 19.88 -12.23
CA ARG A 276 9.47 19.36 -10.90
C ARG A 276 8.16 18.98 -10.19
N PHE A 277 8.19 17.92 -9.40
CA PHE A 277 7.04 17.49 -8.60
C PHE A 277 7.44 17.40 -7.14
N ASP A 278 6.93 18.31 -6.32
CA ASP A 278 7.21 18.33 -4.89
C ASP A 278 6.17 17.48 -4.17
N PHE A 279 6.60 16.46 -3.43
CA PHE A 279 5.73 15.57 -2.68
C PHE A 279 5.64 15.99 -1.21
N TYR A 280 4.40 15.96 -0.72
CA TYR A 280 4.02 16.43 0.61
C TYR A 280 3.15 15.39 1.33
N THR A 281 3.10 15.51 2.65
CA THR A 281 2.11 14.84 3.51
C THR A 281 1.17 15.84 4.18
N THR A 282 -0.08 15.42 4.40
CA THR A 282 -1.17 16.30 4.94
C THR A 282 -1.48 16.07 6.41
N THR A 283 -0.74 15.21 7.11
CA THR A 283 -1.02 14.83 8.49
C THR A 283 0.26 14.81 9.31
N GLU A 284 0.16 15.05 10.60
CA GLU A 284 1.31 15.02 11.53
C GLU A 284 1.82 13.60 11.86
N SER A 285 1.23 12.58 11.24
CA SER A 285 1.67 11.19 11.42
C SER A 285 3.15 11.01 11.16
N ARG A 286 3.83 10.48 12.17
CA ARG A 286 5.26 10.16 12.12
C ARG A 286 5.56 8.99 11.20
N TYR A 287 4.66 8.02 11.08
CA TYR A 287 4.94 6.77 10.36
C TYR A 287 4.07 6.56 9.12
N TYR A 288 2.76 6.43 9.27
CA TYR A 288 1.93 5.98 8.15
C TYR A 288 1.87 6.98 6.99
N ALA A 289 1.98 8.29 7.26
CA ALA A 289 1.99 9.31 6.21
C ALA A 289 3.30 9.30 5.39
N PRO A 290 4.50 9.35 6.00
CA PRO A 290 5.75 9.20 5.25
C PRO A 290 5.91 7.82 4.59
N VAL A 291 5.43 6.73 5.19
CA VAL A 291 5.37 5.42 4.49
C VAL A 291 4.49 5.50 3.24
N GLY A 292 3.31 6.13 3.36
CA GLY A 292 2.41 6.39 2.23
C GLY A 292 3.06 7.23 1.12
N LEU A 293 3.85 8.23 1.51
CA LEU A 293 4.63 9.04 0.58
C LEU A 293 5.72 8.24 -0.12
N GLY A 294 6.44 7.37 0.61
CA GLY A 294 7.41 6.45 0.02
C GLY A 294 6.78 5.53 -1.02
N ILE A 295 5.59 4.99 -0.73
CA ILE A 295 4.80 4.22 -1.69
C ILE A 295 4.51 5.05 -2.96
N TRP A 296 4.14 6.32 -2.81
CA TRP A 296 3.97 7.25 -3.94
C TRP A 296 5.27 7.44 -4.72
N CYS A 297 6.40 7.63 -4.06
CA CYS A 297 7.71 7.79 -4.70
C CYS A 297 8.05 6.58 -5.57
N ALA A 298 7.88 5.36 -5.06
CA ALA A 298 8.11 4.13 -5.82
C ALA A 298 7.14 3.98 -7.01
N THR A 299 5.87 4.35 -6.81
CA THR A 299 4.85 4.33 -7.86
C THR A 299 5.17 5.33 -8.97
N TRP A 300 5.61 6.53 -8.58
CA TRP A 300 5.99 7.60 -9.48
C TRP A 300 7.21 7.24 -10.32
N GLU A 301 8.27 6.72 -9.67
CA GLU A 301 9.47 6.20 -10.32
C GLU A 301 9.16 5.11 -11.34
N ALA A 302 8.37 4.11 -10.95
CA ALA A 302 7.98 3.02 -11.85
C ALA A 302 7.16 3.55 -13.03
N GLY A 303 6.32 4.56 -12.80
CA GLY A 303 5.55 5.23 -13.84
C GLY A 303 6.41 6.02 -14.81
N CYS A 304 7.32 6.87 -14.31
CA CYS A 304 8.22 7.67 -15.13
C CYS A 304 9.18 6.78 -15.93
N GLY A 305 9.75 5.74 -15.30
CA GLY A 305 10.58 4.76 -15.99
C GLY A 305 9.83 4.04 -17.12
N ALA A 306 8.56 3.68 -16.92
CA ALA A 306 7.75 3.07 -17.97
C ALA A 306 7.31 4.04 -19.08
N LEU A 307 7.37 5.35 -18.83
CA LEU A 307 7.17 6.39 -19.83
C LEU A 307 8.47 6.83 -20.51
N GLY A 308 9.63 6.30 -20.09
CA GLY A 308 10.93 6.75 -20.57
C GLY A 308 11.27 8.18 -20.14
N ILE A 309 10.71 8.65 -19.02
CA ILE A 309 10.99 9.99 -18.47
C ILE A 309 12.05 9.83 -17.39
N PRO A 310 13.33 10.16 -17.67
CA PRO A 310 14.39 10.09 -16.68
C PRO A 310 14.16 11.15 -15.59
N GLY A 311 14.63 10.84 -14.39
CA GLY A 311 14.51 11.72 -13.23
C GLY A 311 14.97 11.03 -11.96
N HIS A 312 15.07 11.83 -10.91
CA HIS A 312 15.53 11.37 -9.61
C HIS A 312 14.78 12.06 -8.47
N LEU A 313 14.82 11.42 -7.29
CA LEU A 313 14.30 11.99 -6.06
C LEU A 313 15.40 12.80 -5.37
N GLN A 314 15.06 14.00 -4.91
CA GLN A 314 15.98 14.86 -4.18
C GLN A 314 15.22 15.63 -3.09
N VAL A 315 15.84 15.79 -1.92
CA VAL A 315 15.36 16.68 -0.88
C VAL A 315 15.90 18.09 -1.16
N LEU A 316 14.99 19.05 -1.33
CA LEU A 316 15.32 20.43 -1.66
C LEU A 316 15.16 21.36 -0.45
N SER A 317 16.07 22.33 -0.33
CA SER A 317 15.96 23.39 0.67
C SER A 317 14.72 24.27 0.41
N PRO A 318 14.22 25.00 1.42
CA PRO A 318 13.16 26.00 1.22
C PRO A 318 13.47 26.98 0.09
N GLU A 319 14.71 27.46 0.00
CA GLU A 319 15.18 28.40 -1.02
C GLU A 319 15.11 27.78 -2.41
N ALA A 320 15.61 26.55 -2.58
CA ALA A 320 15.55 25.82 -3.85
C ALA A 320 14.10 25.52 -4.30
N ARG A 321 13.16 25.48 -3.35
CA ARG A 321 11.73 25.34 -3.65
C ARG A 321 11.02 26.66 -3.91
N GLY A 322 11.67 27.80 -3.69
CA GLY A 322 11.07 29.12 -3.80
C GLY A 322 10.06 29.43 -2.68
N VAL A 323 10.20 28.80 -1.51
CA VAL A 323 9.33 29.04 -0.35
C VAL A 323 10.09 29.73 0.78
N ARG A 324 9.49 30.76 1.36
CA ARG A 324 10.12 31.58 2.42
C ARG A 324 10.08 30.92 3.80
N GLU A 325 9.06 30.11 4.07
CA GLU A 325 8.88 29.45 5.37
C GLU A 325 8.46 27.99 5.16
N ALA A 326 9.00 27.11 6.02
CA ALA A 326 8.56 25.73 6.09
C ALA A 326 7.30 25.65 6.96
N SER A 327 6.15 25.34 6.36
CA SER A 327 4.92 25.02 7.09
C SER A 327 5.03 23.68 7.81
N VAL A 328 4.46 23.59 9.02
CA VAL A 328 4.31 22.31 9.72
C VAL A 328 3.42 21.36 8.92
N LEU A 329 2.32 21.88 8.38
CA LEU A 329 1.46 21.21 7.40
C LEU A 329 0.95 22.21 6.33
N PRO A 330 0.77 21.76 5.07
CA PRO A 330 1.25 20.49 4.56
C PRO A 330 2.79 20.42 4.58
N ARG A 331 3.31 19.23 4.89
CA ARG A 331 4.75 19.04 5.12
C ARG A 331 5.42 18.61 3.83
N TYR A 332 6.39 19.39 3.36
CA TYR A 332 7.28 18.99 2.29
C TYR A 332 8.19 17.85 2.75
N ASP A 333 8.44 16.88 1.86
CA ASP A 333 9.25 15.72 2.16
C ASP A 333 10.35 15.46 1.12
N VAL A 334 9.99 15.40 -0.16
CA VAL A 334 10.94 15.10 -1.25
C VAL A 334 10.40 15.61 -2.60
N SER A 335 11.28 15.91 -3.54
CA SER A 335 10.91 16.31 -4.91
C SER A 335 11.35 15.25 -5.91
N TRP A 336 10.54 15.02 -6.94
CA TRP A 336 10.97 14.39 -8.18
C TRP A 336 11.41 15.46 -9.17
N ILE A 337 12.61 15.34 -9.71
CA ILE A 337 13.18 16.24 -10.71
C ILE A 337 13.38 15.42 -11.97
N ALA A 338 12.73 15.83 -13.05
CA ALA A 338 12.96 15.22 -14.36
C ALA A 338 14.34 15.64 -14.89
N ASP A 339 15.09 14.69 -15.44
CA ASP A 339 16.44 14.94 -15.96
C ASP A 339 16.37 15.53 -17.37
N VAL A 340 17.23 16.51 -17.65
CA VAL A 340 17.36 17.08 -19.00
C VAL A 340 17.80 15.96 -19.95
N PRO A 341 17.11 15.75 -21.09
CA PRO A 341 17.61 14.83 -22.11
C PRO A 341 19.05 15.21 -22.44
N ALA A 342 19.99 14.28 -22.34
CA ALA A 342 21.36 14.52 -22.77
C ALA A 342 21.30 15.05 -24.22
N ALA A 343 21.91 16.20 -24.48
CA ALA A 343 22.00 16.74 -25.83
C ALA A 343 22.68 15.67 -26.70
N SER A 344 21.93 15.13 -27.65
CA SER A 344 22.39 14.15 -28.63
C SER A 344 23.35 14.76 -29.62
#